data_AF-A0A0R0CKK2-F1
#
_entry.id   AF-A0A0R0CKK2-F1
#
_cell.length_a   1.000
_cell.length_b   1.000
_cell.length_c   1.000
_cell.angle_alpha   90.00
_cell.angle_beta   90.00
_cell.angle_gamma   90.00
#
_symmetry.space_group_name_H-M   'P 1'
#
loop_
_entity.id
_entity.type
_entity.pdbx_description
1 polymer ?
#
loop_
_entity_poly.entity_id
_entity_poly.type
_entity_poly.pdbx_seq_one_letter_code
_entity_poly.pdbx_strand_id
1 'polypeptide(L)'
;MISNWKLVALRLTRRMWFRATVYCALGVITALVGAFAKQAIPSGLAGSIGAGSVGNILSILAASMLAVTTFSLSTMVAAYGAASSGATPRAAKLLIEDTSAQGALATFIGAFLFSIVGLIALSTGLYGDSGRVILLAATVLVIVLITVTLLRWIEQLSRFGRIAETIGLAENATRAAMRSRAQSPWLGGAAAIGLPGDGVAIEASRVGYVDYLDMHELHEISEEADVDLHVVAVPGTFASPDQPLVVASGTLDEHASERVRSAFKLADSRSFESDPRYGLIVLTEIAQRALSPAINDPGTCIGIIGSVVRLLVQWSQRMAEQEPPEVRYPRVYIPALREDDMFADVFPKIARDGAGMLEVAIRLQKAFAALAETGYAPSVKAAREQARLALARSLQALDFEPDRQALRAVAEQVNGITTPAS
;
A
#
# COMPACT_ATOMS: atom_id res chain seq x y z
N MET A 1 -5.63 -10.08 -20.00
CA MET A 1 -4.52 -10.71 -19.25
C MET A 1 -3.22 -10.01 -19.60
N ILE A 2 -2.67 -9.19 -18.72
CA ILE A 2 -1.33 -8.61 -18.92
C ILE A 2 -0.33 -9.74 -18.64
N SER A 3 0.36 -10.22 -19.67
CA SER A 3 1.34 -11.32 -19.58
C SER A 3 2.29 -11.14 -18.39
N ASN A 4 2.51 -12.21 -17.61
CA ASN A 4 3.40 -12.26 -16.45
C ASN A 4 4.79 -11.66 -16.73
N TRP A 5 5.27 -11.74 -17.98
CA TRP A 5 6.53 -11.13 -18.43
C TRP A 5 6.53 -9.61 -18.39
N LYS A 6 5.42 -8.95 -18.71
CA LYS A 6 5.30 -7.48 -18.58
C LYS A 6 5.29 -7.06 -17.11
N LEU A 7 4.66 -7.83 -16.24
CA LEU A 7 4.64 -7.57 -14.79
C LEU A 7 6.02 -7.79 -14.16
N VAL A 8 6.74 -8.85 -14.55
CA VAL A 8 8.12 -9.10 -14.12
C VAL A 8 9.06 -8.02 -14.65
N ALA A 9 8.94 -7.59 -15.91
CA ALA A 9 9.71 -6.48 -16.48
C ALA A 9 9.41 -5.13 -15.80
N LEU A 10 8.14 -4.85 -15.48
CA LEU A 10 7.73 -3.68 -14.69
C LEU A 10 8.29 -3.71 -13.27
N ARG A 11 8.35 -4.88 -12.63
CA ARG A 11 9.00 -5.05 -11.32
C ARG A 11 10.53 -4.90 -11.40
N LEU A 12 11.16 -5.37 -12.48
CA LEU A 12 12.61 -5.22 -12.69
C LEU A 12 13.01 -3.77 -12.95
N THR A 13 12.29 -3.06 -13.82
CA THR A 13 12.53 -1.65 -14.17
C THR A 13 12.33 -0.66 -13.02
N ARG A 14 11.59 -1.08 -11.98
CA ARG A 14 11.41 -0.35 -10.72
C ARG A 14 12.57 -0.52 -9.74
N ARG A 15 13.47 -1.50 -9.93
CA ARG A 15 14.61 -1.71 -9.02
C ARG A 15 15.73 -0.72 -9.31
N MET A 16 16.35 -0.21 -8.25
CA MET A 16 17.44 0.78 -8.33
C MET A 16 18.61 0.29 -9.20
N TRP A 17 19.00 -0.98 -9.06
CA TRP A 17 20.13 -1.54 -9.81
C TRP A 17 19.90 -1.53 -11.32
N PHE A 18 18.67 -1.81 -11.79
CA PHE A 18 18.36 -1.87 -13.21
C PHE A 18 18.54 -0.50 -13.88
N ARG A 19 18.07 0.58 -13.25
CA ARG A 19 18.23 1.94 -13.77
C ARG A 19 19.69 2.37 -13.79
N ALA A 20 20.45 2.08 -12.72
CA ALA A 20 21.88 2.34 -12.69
C ALA A 20 22.63 1.60 -13.82
N THR A 21 22.26 0.33 -14.08
CA THR A 21 22.80 -0.44 -15.20
C THR A 21 22.48 0.20 -16.56
N VAL A 22 21.29 0.77 -16.75
CA VAL A 22 20.92 1.48 -17.99
C VAL A 22 21.81 2.71 -18.22
N TYR A 23 22.12 3.51 -17.20
CA TYR A 23 23.03 4.66 -17.36
C TYR A 23 24.47 4.23 -17.65
N CYS A 24 24.94 3.16 -17.01
CA CYS A 24 26.24 2.57 -17.35
C CYS A 24 26.25 2.10 -18.81
N ALA A 25 25.22 1.37 -19.23
CA ALA A 25 25.07 0.90 -20.59
C ALA A 25 25.01 2.07 -21.58
N LEU A 26 24.32 3.17 -21.25
CA LEU A 26 24.31 4.38 -22.06
C LEU A 26 25.71 4.98 -22.22
N GLY A 27 26.52 5.03 -21.15
CA GLY A 27 27.92 5.48 -21.22
C GLY A 27 28.76 4.60 -22.15
N VAL A 28 28.66 3.28 -22.00
CA VAL A 28 29.37 2.31 -22.84
C VAL A 28 28.91 2.36 -24.30
N ILE A 29 27.59 2.42 -24.55
CA ILE A 29 27.02 2.55 -25.90
C ILE A 29 27.48 3.85 -26.54
N THR A 30 27.49 4.95 -25.80
CA THR A 30 27.99 6.25 -26.29
C THR A 30 29.45 6.11 -26.74
N ALA A 31 30.29 5.39 -25.98
CA ALA A 31 31.68 5.11 -26.35
C ALA A 31 31.80 4.24 -27.61
N LEU A 32 31.01 3.16 -27.70
CA LEU A 32 31.02 2.26 -28.85
C LEU A 32 30.51 2.96 -30.12
N VAL A 33 29.37 3.66 -30.05
CA VAL A 33 28.82 4.44 -31.16
C VAL A 33 29.80 5.52 -31.59
N GLY A 34 30.46 6.19 -30.63
CA GLY A 34 31.52 7.15 -30.93
C GLY A 34 32.69 6.55 -31.72
N ALA A 35 33.12 5.34 -31.38
CA ALA A 35 34.18 4.63 -32.09
C ALA A 35 33.77 4.25 -33.53
N PHE A 36 32.52 3.85 -33.76
CA PHE A 36 32.01 3.44 -35.08
C PHE A 36 31.53 4.60 -35.97
N ALA A 37 31.09 5.73 -35.39
CA ALA A 37 30.54 6.88 -36.11
C ALA A 37 31.60 7.80 -36.77
N LYS A 38 32.88 7.39 -36.81
CA LYS A 38 33.99 8.16 -37.39
C LYS A 38 33.75 8.64 -38.83
N GLN A 39 32.95 7.95 -39.63
CA GLN A 39 32.70 8.28 -41.04
C GLN A 39 31.48 9.19 -41.29
N ALA A 40 30.61 9.41 -40.29
CA ALA A 40 29.34 10.14 -40.48
C ALA A 40 29.35 11.59 -39.98
N ILE A 41 30.36 12.00 -39.19
CA ILE A 41 30.41 13.32 -38.53
C ILE A 41 31.46 14.22 -39.20
N PRO A 42 31.11 15.44 -39.65
CA PRO A 42 32.05 16.37 -40.29
C PRO A 42 33.25 16.70 -39.39
N SER A 43 34.46 16.64 -39.94
CA SER A 43 35.74 16.77 -39.23
C SER A 43 36.00 18.14 -38.56
N GLY A 44 35.16 19.15 -38.80
CA GLY A 44 35.33 20.50 -38.24
C GLY A 44 34.58 20.80 -36.93
N LEU A 45 33.52 20.05 -36.60
CA LEU A 45 32.70 20.28 -35.39
C LEU A 45 33.36 19.73 -34.12
N ALA A 46 34.17 18.69 -34.25
CA ALA A 46 34.86 18.07 -33.13
C ALA A 46 36.08 18.88 -32.63
N GLY A 47 36.70 19.68 -33.51
CA GLY A 47 37.84 20.53 -33.16
C GLY A 47 37.48 21.81 -32.42
N SER A 48 36.25 22.33 -32.59
CA SER A 48 35.75 23.51 -31.88
C SER A 48 35.15 23.18 -30.51
N ILE A 49 34.74 21.93 -30.29
CA ILE A 49 34.27 21.41 -29.01
C ILE A 49 35.49 20.88 -28.22
N GLY A 50 36.13 21.75 -27.46
CA GLY A 50 37.34 21.42 -26.70
C GLY A 50 37.14 20.21 -25.80
N ALA A 51 37.96 19.16 -25.99
CA ALA A 51 37.94 17.94 -25.18
C ALA A 51 38.07 18.20 -23.67
N GLY A 52 38.79 19.26 -23.28
CA GLY A 52 38.91 19.70 -21.89
C GLY A 52 37.59 20.15 -21.27
N SER A 53 36.67 20.74 -22.04
CA SER A 53 35.38 21.20 -21.54
C SER A 53 34.46 20.04 -21.18
N VAL A 54 34.41 18.98 -22.01
CA VAL A 54 33.60 17.78 -21.74
C VAL A 54 34.14 17.01 -20.52
N GLY A 55 35.46 16.82 -20.43
CA GLY A 55 36.09 16.16 -19.29
C GLY A 55 35.89 16.90 -17.96
N ASN A 56 35.91 18.25 -17.99
CA ASN A 56 35.62 19.07 -16.83
C ASN A 56 34.16 18.93 -16.38
N ILE A 57 33.21 18.95 -17.32
CA ILE A 57 31.78 18.74 -17.00
C ILE A 57 31.55 17.35 -16.40
N LEU A 58 32.12 16.29 -16.98
CA LEU A 58 32.00 14.93 -16.45
C LEU A 58 32.65 14.81 -15.06
N SER A 59 33.79 15.47 -14.82
CA SER A 59 34.42 15.49 -13.48
C SER A 59 33.55 16.20 -12.44
N ILE A 60 32.95 17.35 -12.81
CA ILE A 60 32.00 18.08 -11.94
C ILE A 60 30.77 17.21 -11.66
N LEU A 61 30.22 16.53 -12.67
CA LEU A 61 29.09 15.62 -12.51
C LEU A 61 29.44 14.44 -11.60
N ALA A 62 30.60 13.81 -11.78
CA ALA A 62 31.03 12.71 -10.92
C ALA A 62 31.15 13.14 -9.45
N ALA A 63 31.81 14.26 -9.16
CA ALA A 63 31.96 14.73 -7.79
C ALA A 63 30.62 15.16 -7.16
N SER A 64 29.81 15.94 -7.89
CA SER A 64 28.54 16.45 -7.39
C SER A 64 27.48 15.36 -7.21
N MET A 65 27.39 14.40 -8.12
CA MET A 65 26.37 13.35 -8.05
C MET A 65 26.58 12.40 -6.88
N LEU A 66 27.83 12.13 -6.47
CA LEU A 66 28.09 11.36 -5.26
C LEU A 66 27.59 12.10 -4.01
N ALA A 67 27.87 13.40 -3.91
CA ALA A 67 27.40 14.24 -2.79
C ALA A 67 25.86 14.35 -2.76
N VAL A 68 25.22 14.58 -3.91
CA VAL A 68 23.75 14.62 -4.05
C VAL A 68 23.11 13.26 -3.69
N THR A 69 23.74 12.16 -4.10
CA THR A 69 23.28 10.80 -3.75
C THR A 69 23.35 10.57 -2.25
N THR A 70 24.47 10.91 -1.60
CA THR A 70 24.62 10.78 -0.15
C THR A 70 23.60 11.64 0.59
N PHE A 71 23.44 12.90 0.20
CA PHE A 71 22.42 13.79 0.77
C PHE A 71 21.01 13.19 0.61
N SER A 72 20.64 12.78 -0.60
CA SER A 72 19.33 12.18 -0.91
C SER A 72 19.07 10.91 -0.08
N LEU A 73 20.07 10.04 0.08
CA LEU A 73 19.97 8.83 0.91
C LEU A 73 19.79 9.19 2.39
N SER A 74 20.60 10.11 2.93
CA SER A 74 20.48 10.57 4.31
C SER A 74 19.11 11.18 4.59
N THR A 75 18.58 11.99 3.67
CA THR A 75 17.25 12.57 3.80
C THR A 75 16.15 11.51 3.75
N MET A 76 16.29 10.50 2.87
CA MET A 76 15.35 9.37 2.81
C MET A 76 15.31 8.59 4.13
N VAL A 77 16.48 8.29 4.71
CA VAL A 77 16.58 7.63 6.03
C VAL A 77 15.97 8.50 7.13
N ALA A 78 16.20 9.82 7.13
CA ALA A 78 15.59 10.73 8.08
C ALA A 78 14.06 10.78 7.95
N ALA A 79 13.54 10.82 6.71
CA ALA A 79 12.10 10.78 6.44
C ALA A 79 11.46 9.46 6.89
N TYR A 80 12.16 8.33 6.70
CA TYR A 80 11.72 7.03 7.23
C TYR A 80 11.71 7.01 8.77
N GLY A 81 12.73 7.58 9.40
CA GLY A 81 12.76 7.75 10.86
C GLY A 81 11.57 8.57 11.37
N ALA A 82 11.27 9.70 10.70
CA ALA A 82 10.13 10.56 11.02
C ALA A 82 8.78 9.88 10.78
N ALA A 83 8.63 9.13 9.69
CA ALA A 83 7.41 8.35 9.43
C ALA A 83 7.25 7.20 10.43
N SER A 84 8.33 6.54 10.85
CA SER A 84 8.26 5.48 11.85
C SER A 84 8.02 6.01 13.27
N SER A 85 8.35 7.27 13.55
CA SER A 85 8.11 7.89 14.86
C SER A 85 6.73 8.56 14.94
N GLY A 86 6.30 9.21 13.85
CA GLY A 86 5.03 9.92 13.73
C GLY A 86 3.85 9.07 13.25
N ALA A 87 4.10 8.03 12.44
CA ALA A 87 3.12 7.01 12.06
C ALA A 87 3.52 5.63 12.62
N THR A 88 2.78 4.58 12.27
CA THR A 88 3.08 3.22 12.77
C THR A 88 4.13 2.53 11.89
N PRO A 89 4.97 1.61 12.43
CA PRO A 89 5.94 0.86 11.64
C PRO A 89 5.32 0.11 10.45
N ARG A 90 4.04 -0.26 10.55
CA ARG A 90 3.25 -0.90 9.49
C ARG A 90 2.93 0.07 8.35
N ALA A 91 2.58 1.31 8.66
CA ALA A 91 2.36 2.35 7.66
C ALA A 91 3.67 2.82 7.01
N ALA A 92 4.77 2.81 7.76
CA ALA A 92 6.10 3.14 7.23
C ALA A 92 6.57 2.16 6.14
N LYS A 93 6.15 0.89 6.16
CA LYS A 93 6.45 -0.08 5.09
C LYS A 93 5.95 0.39 3.72
N LEU A 94 4.75 0.98 3.65
CA LEU A 94 4.20 1.53 2.39
C LEU A 94 5.04 2.70 1.85
N LEU A 95 5.66 3.49 2.74
CA LEU A 95 6.54 4.59 2.35
C LEU A 95 7.88 4.09 1.80
N ILE A 96 8.38 2.96 2.31
CA ILE A 96 9.63 2.32 1.83
C ILE A 96 9.43 1.68 0.45
N GLU A 97 8.23 1.16 0.19
CA GLU A 97 7.84 0.59 -1.11
C GLU A 97 7.57 1.65 -2.18
N ASP A 98 7.53 2.94 -1.83
CA ASP A 98 7.39 4.00 -2.84
C ASP A 98 8.65 4.11 -3.70
N THR A 99 8.48 3.68 -4.95
CA THR A 99 9.52 3.66 -5.99
C THR A 99 9.94 5.03 -6.51
N SER A 100 9.24 6.12 -6.15
CA SER A 100 9.56 7.47 -6.61
C SER A 100 10.94 7.93 -6.11
N ALA A 101 11.21 7.77 -4.81
CA ALA A 101 12.45 8.15 -4.14
C ALA A 101 13.65 7.31 -4.59
N GLN A 102 13.44 5.99 -4.63
CA GLN A 102 14.42 5.03 -5.15
C GLN A 102 14.77 5.34 -6.61
N GLY A 103 13.78 5.84 -7.38
CA GLY A 103 13.96 6.25 -8.76
C GLY A 103 14.89 7.45 -8.94
N ALA A 104 14.80 8.46 -8.07
CA ALA A 104 15.68 9.63 -8.11
C ALA A 104 17.12 9.25 -7.73
N LEU A 105 17.28 8.48 -6.65
CA LEU A 105 18.58 8.00 -6.18
C LEU A 105 19.30 7.17 -7.26
N ALA A 106 18.56 6.30 -7.97
CA ALA A 106 19.11 5.51 -9.05
C ALA A 106 19.59 6.35 -10.24
N THR A 107 18.92 7.47 -10.54
CA THR A 107 19.37 8.42 -11.58
C THR A 107 20.65 9.14 -11.17
N PHE A 108 20.80 9.57 -9.91
CA PHE A 108 22.03 10.22 -9.44
C PHE A 108 23.23 9.28 -9.45
N ILE A 109 23.04 8.04 -8.97
CA ILE A 109 24.06 6.97 -9.05
C ILE A 109 24.40 6.66 -10.51
N GLY A 110 23.38 6.57 -11.37
CA GLY A 110 23.58 6.33 -12.79
C GLY A 110 24.37 7.44 -13.48
N ALA A 111 24.07 8.70 -13.20
CA ALA A 111 24.80 9.85 -13.72
C ALA A 111 26.26 9.89 -13.23
N PHE A 112 26.50 9.53 -11.97
CA PHE A 112 27.84 9.36 -11.42
C PHE A 112 28.63 8.29 -12.19
N LEU A 113 28.04 7.10 -12.38
CA LEU A 113 28.68 6.02 -13.12
C LEU A 113 28.89 6.35 -14.60
N PHE A 114 27.91 6.97 -15.26
CA PHE A 114 28.04 7.50 -16.62
C PHE A 114 29.23 8.46 -16.73
N SER A 115 29.38 9.35 -15.74
CA SER A 115 30.45 10.34 -15.72
C SER A 115 31.83 9.69 -15.55
N ILE A 116 31.97 8.69 -14.68
CA ILE A 116 33.20 7.91 -14.52
C ILE A 116 33.55 7.14 -15.80
N VAL A 117 32.57 6.42 -16.38
CA VAL A 117 32.78 5.66 -17.62
C VAL A 117 33.19 6.60 -18.75
N GLY A 118 32.51 7.74 -18.88
CA GLY A 118 32.84 8.78 -19.86
C GLY A 118 34.24 9.34 -19.65
N LEU A 119 34.65 9.61 -18.40
CA LEU A 119 35.98 10.13 -18.06
C LEU A 119 37.08 9.10 -18.38
N ILE A 120 36.88 7.82 -18.03
CA ILE A 120 37.81 6.72 -18.34
C ILE A 120 37.95 6.55 -19.85
N ALA A 121 36.83 6.56 -20.59
CA ALA A 121 36.86 6.42 -22.04
C ALA A 121 37.47 7.66 -22.74
N LEU A 122 37.32 8.85 -22.17
CA LEU A 122 37.98 10.07 -22.66
C LEU A 122 39.50 10.03 -22.40
N SER A 123 39.93 9.61 -21.21
CA SER A 123 41.35 9.55 -20.82
C SER A 123 42.14 8.46 -21.55
N THR A 124 41.48 7.34 -21.86
CA THR A 124 42.05 6.25 -22.69
C THR A 124 42.02 6.55 -24.19
N GLY A 125 41.42 7.67 -24.61
CA GLY A 125 41.33 8.07 -26.01
C GLY A 125 40.33 7.27 -26.85
N LEU A 126 39.50 6.43 -26.24
CA LEU A 126 38.56 5.51 -26.92
C LEU A 126 37.52 6.22 -27.79
N TYR A 127 37.14 7.46 -27.44
CA TYR A 127 36.10 8.20 -28.16
C TYR A 127 36.55 8.78 -29.52
N GLY A 128 37.84 9.07 -29.71
CA GLY A 128 38.29 9.89 -30.85
C GLY A 128 37.59 11.25 -30.95
N ASP A 129 37.79 11.99 -32.04
CA ASP A 129 37.21 13.33 -32.20
C ASP A 129 35.68 13.31 -32.41
N SER A 130 35.19 12.42 -33.29
CA SER A 130 33.75 12.27 -33.57
C SER A 130 32.95 11.78 -32.34
N GLY A 131 33.53 10.89 -31.53
CA GLY A 131 32.88 10.38 -30.33
C GLY A 131 32.76 11.41 -29.20
N ARG A 132 33.61 12.43 -29.16
CA ARG A 132 33.49 13.55 -28.20
C ARG A 132 32.22 14.37 -28.42
N VAL A 133 31.80 14.55 -29.66
CA VAL A 133 30.55 15.27 -29.99
C VAL A 133 29.33 14.49 -29.49
N ILE A 134 29.33 13.17 -29.70
CA ILE A 134 28.26 12.28 -29.22
C ILE A 134 28.26 12.23 -27.69
N LEU A 135 29.45 12.17 -27.05
CA LEU A 135 29.58 12.24 -25.60
C LEU A 135 29.08 13.57 -25.04
N LEU A 136 29.36 14.70 -25.68
CA LEU A 136 28.81 16.00 -25.25
C LEU A 136 27.29 16.00 -25.35
N ALA A 137 26.71 15.54 -26.46
CA ALA A 137 25.25 15.47 -26.62
C ALA A 137 24.61 14.56 -25.55
N ALA A 138 25.20 13.39 -25.28
CA ALA A 138 24.77 12.50 -24.21
C ALA A 138 24.92 13.14 -22.83
N THR A 139 26.00 13.87 -22.59
CA THR A 139 26.24 14.59 -21.33
C THR A 139 25.20 15.68 -21.11
N VAL A 140 24.85 16.45 -22.15
CA VAL A 140 23.78 17.46 -22.08
C VAL A 140 22.43 16.80 -21.76
N LEU A 141 22.11 15.67 -22.42
CA LEU A 141 20.89 14.91 -22.11
C LEU A 141 20.86 14.44 -20.66
N VAL A 142 21.98 13.89 -20.17
CA VAL A 142 22.15 13.46 -18.77
C VAL A 142 21.97 14.64 -17.83
N ILE A 143 22.54 15.82 -18.13
CA ILE A 143 22.35 17.05 -17.33
C ILE A 143 20.88 17.45 -17.26
N VAL A 144 20.18 17.51 -18.40
CA VAL A 144 18.75 17.86 -18.43
C VAL A 144 17.95 16.89 -17.56
N LEU A 145 18.22 15.60 -17.69
CA LEU A 145 17.54 14.57 -16.93
C LEU A 145 17.86 14.63 -15.42
N ILE A 146 19.12 14.87 -15.04
CA ILE A 146 19.50 15.11 -13.64
C ILE A 146 18.74 16.31 -13.09
N THR A 147 18.71 17.43 -13.81
CA THR A 147 18.03 18.66 -13.38
C THR A 147 16.54 18.41 -13.15
N VAL A 148 15.85 17.76 -14.10
CA VAL A 148 14.43 17.41 -13.94
C VAL A 148 14.22 16.45 -12.76
N THR A 149 15.10 15.47 -12.60
CA THR A 149 15.02 14.50 -11.49
C THR A 149 15.25 15.17 -10.15
N LEU A 150 16.21 16.09 -10.07
CA LEU A 150 16.53 16.85 -8.86
C LEU A 150 15.37 17.78 -8.48
N LEU A 151 14.77 18.49 -9.44
CA LEU A 151 13.60 19.34 -9.18
C LEU A 151 12.41 18.51 -8.66
N ARG A 152 12.11 17.38 -9.32
CA ARG A 152 11.07 16.44 -8.85
C ARG A 152 11.39 15.88 -7.47
N TRP A 153 12.65 15.57 -7.20
CA TRP A 153 13.10 15.06 -5.90
C TRP A 153 12.93 16.11 -4.79
N ILE A 154 13.29 17.37 -5.05
CA ILE A 154 13.10 18.47 -4.10
C ILE A 154 11.61 18.71 -3.83
N GLU A 155 10.77 18.71 -4.87
CA GLU A 155 9.33 18.83 -4.72
C GLU A 155 8.77 17.67 -3.89
N GLN A 156 9.21 16.44 -4.18
CA GLN A 156 8.79 15.26 -3.44
C GLN A 156 9.30 15.28 -1.98
N LEU A 157 10.49 15.82 -1.72
CA LEU A 157 11.04 15.97 -0.38
C LEU A 157 10.15 16.85 0.53
N SER A 158 9.49 17.85 -0.05
CA SER A 158 8.52 18.69 0.69
C SER A 158 7.27 17.91 1.14
N ARG A 159 7.05 16.72 0.56
CA ARG A 159 5.90 15.84 0.84
C ARG A 159 6.31 14.68 1.76
N PHE A 160 7.51 14.13 1.55
CA PHE A 160 8.07 13.02 2.33
C PHE A 160 8.09 13.31 3.83
N GLY A 161 7.59 12.36 4.62
CA GLY A 161 7.59 12.43 6.09
C GLY A 161 6.39 13.17 6.69
N ARG A 162 5.49 13.74 5.87
CA ARG A 162 4.21 14.25 6.38
C ARG A 162 3.29 13.07 6.68
N ILE A 163 2.78 13.01 7.91
CA ILE A 163 1.78 12.02 8.34
C ILE A 163 0.61 11.92 7.34
N ALA A 164 0.22 13.04 6.73
CA ALA A 164 -0.80 13.10 5.69
C ALA A 164 -0.50 12.22 4.44
N GLU A 165 0.76 12.12 4.01
CA GLU A 165 1.14 11.25 2.89
C GLU A 165 1.03 9.78 3.28
N THR A 166 1.53 9.41 4.47
CA THR A 166 1.40 8.06 5.01
C THR A 166 -0.06 7.63 5.13
N ILE A 167 -0.94 8.52 5.61
CA ILE A 167 -2.39 8.29 5.64
C ILE A 167 -2.94 8.10 4.22
N GLY A 168 -2.53 8.93 3.26
CA GLY A 168 -2.96 8.82 1.88
C GLY A 168 -2.53 7.51 1.21
N LEU A 169 -1.30 7.04 1.46
CA LEU A 169 -0.81 5.75 0.98
C LEU A 169 -1.61 4.59 1.58
N ALA A 170 -1.81 4.59 2.90
CA ALA A 170 -2.61 3.59 3.57
C ALA A 170 -4.07 3.59 3.07
N GLU A 171 -4.68 4.77 2.92
CA GLU A 171 -6.04 4.89 2.38
C GLU A 171 -6.14 4.35 0.96
N ASN A 172 -5.18 4.67 0.08
CA ASN A 172 -5.18 4.19 -1.31
C ASN A 172 -5.00 2.67 -1.39
N ALA A 173 -4.06 2.10 -0.63
CA ALA A 173 -3.85 0.65 -0.57
C ALA A 173 -5.11 -0.07 -0.04
N THR A 174 -5.70 0.45 1.04
CA THR A 174 -6.96 -0.07 1.62
C THR A 174 -8.10 0.01 0.61
N ARG A 175 -8.23 1.15 -0.11
CA ARG A 175 -9.27 1.33 -1.13
C ARG A 175 -9.15 0.32 -2.25
N ALA A 176 -7.93 0.01 -2.69
CA ALA A 176 -7.69 -0.99 -3.74
C ALA A 176 -8.13 -2.39 -3.28
N ALA A 177 -7.73 -2.81 -2.08
CA ALA A 177 -8.09 -4.10 -1.51
C ALA A 177 -9.61 -4.23 -1.26
N MET A 178 -10.23 -3.20 -0.65
CA MET A 178 -11.68 -3.13 -0.46
C MET A 178 -12.43 -3.17 -1.79
N ARG A 179 -11.97 -2.44 -2.81
CA ARG A 179 -12.60 -2.48 -4.14
C ARG A 179 -12.51 -3.88 -4.77
N SER A 180 -11.33 -4.51 -4.70
CA SER A 180 -11.14 -5.87 -5.23
C SER A 180 -12.05 -6.87 -4.53
N ARG A 181 -12.14 -6.81 -3.20
CA ARG A 181 -13.02 -7.70 -2.44
C ARG A 181 -14.49 -7.42 -2.70
N ALA A 182 -14.91 -6.16 -2.81
CA ALA A 182 -16.28 -5.80 -3.16
C ALA A 182 -16.70 -6.35 -4.54
N GLN A 183 -15.79 -6.39 -5.51
CA GLN A 183 -16.07 -6.96 -6.83
C GLN A 183 -16.17 -8.49 -6.83
N SER A 184 -15.59 -9.16 -5.84
CA SER A 184 -15.65 -10.62 -5.68
C SER A 184 -15.74 -10.97 -4.20
N PRO A 185 -16.91 -10.78 -3.56
CA PRO A 185 -17.07 -10.95 -2.11
C PRO A 185 -16.66 -12.34 -1.62
N TRP A 186 -16.94 -13.35 -2.46
CA TRP A 186 -16.65 -14.76 -2.23
C TRP A 186 -15.44 -15.25 -3.03
N LEU A 187 -14.57 -14.35 -3.50
CA LEU A 187 -13.35 -14.69 -4.25
C LEU A 187 -13.59 -15.56 -5.50
N GLY A 188 -14.79 -15.46 -6.10
CA GLY A 188 -15.22 -16.29 -7.25
C GLY A 188 -15.84 -17.63 -6.87
N GLY A 189 -15.88 -17.97 -5.57
CA GLY A 189 -16.62 -19.11 -5.04
C GLY A 189 -18.09 -18.81 -4.80
N ALA A 190 -18.79 -19.79 -4.21
CA ALA A 190 -20.17 -19.66 -3.79
C ALA A 190 -20.27 -18.95 -2.42
N ALA A 191 -21.43 -18.33 -2.17
CA ALA A 191 -21.71 -17.69 -0.89
C ALA A 191 -21.73 -18.73 0.23
N ALA A 192 -20.98 -18.50 1.32
CA ALA A 192 -20.94 -19.42 2.46
C ALA A 192 -22.33 -19.84 2.92
N ILE A 193 -22.55 -21.16 2.92
CA ILE A 193 -23.65 -21.82 3.63
C ILE A 193 -23.12 -22.31 4.97
N GLY A 194 -24.03 -22.57 5.93
CA GLY A 194 -23.66 -23.10 7.25
C GLY A 194 -22.74 -24.32 7.12
N LEU A 195 -21.81 -24.47 8.07
CA LEU A 195 -20.86 -25.59 8.04
C LEU A 195 -21.62 -26.93 8.13
N PRO A 196 -21.20 -27.96 7.36
CA PRO A 196 -21.78 -29.29 7.46
C PRO A 196 -21.54 -29.88 8.84
N GLY A 197 -22.58 -30.49 9.44
CA GLY A 197 -22.52 -31.00 10.82
C GLY A 197 -21.60 -32.21 10.99
N ASP A 198 -21.40 -32.97 9.92
CA ASP A 198 -20.50 -34.11 9.77
C ASP A 198 -19.23 -33.77 8.96
N GLY A 199 -18.96 -32.47 8.78
CA GLY A 199 -17.83 -31.99 8.00
C GLY A 199 -16.47 -32.35 8.60
N VAL A 200 -15.50 -32.61 7.73
CA VAL A 200 -14.12 -32.91 8.12
C VAL A 200 -13.29 -31.63 8.04
N ALA A 201 -12.72 -31.21 9.18
CA ALA A 201 -11.85 -30.05 9.26
C ALA A 201 -10.46 -30.35 8.69
N ILE A 202 -9.96 -29.46 7.83
CA ILE A 202 -8.59 -29.47 7.34
C ILE A 202 -7.87 -28.29 7.99
N GLU A 203 -7.02 -28.62 8.94
CA GLU A 203 -6.34 -27.64 9.79
C GLU A 203 -5.05 -27.12 9.16
N ALA A 204 -4.62 -25.95 9.61
CA ALA A 204 -3.36 -25.36 9.15
C ALA A 204 -2.15 -26.16 9.64
N SER A 205 -1.15 -26.33 8.78
CA SER A 205 0.09 -27.05 9.13
C SER A 205 1.05 -26.23 9.99
N ARG A 206 0.89 -24.90 10.01
CA ARG A 206 1.74 -23.99 10.79
C ARG A 206 1.01 -22.72 11.17
N VAL A 207 1.61 -22.00 12.12
CA VAL A 207 1.13 -20.68 12.54
C VAL A 207 1.47 -19.63 11.48
N GLY A 208 0.50 -18.76 11.17
CA GLY A 208 0.67 -17.63 10.27
C GLY A 208 -0.64 -16.95 9.90
N TYR A 209 -0.56 -15.88 9.12
CA TYR A 209 -1.73 -15.25 8.52
C TYR A 209 -1.98 -15.82 7.13
N VAL A 210 -3.24 -16.11 6.81
CA VAL A 210 -3.63 -16.43 5.43
C VAL A 210 -3.40 -15.20 4.56
N ASP A 211 -2.48 -15.30 3.60
CA ASP A 211 -2.13 -14.23 2.65
C ASP A 211 -2.86 -14.44 1.31
N TYR A 212 -2.95 -15.68 0.84
CA TYR A 212 -3.55 -15.99 -0.46
C TYR A 212 -4.22 -17.36 -0.43
N LEU A 213 -5.32 -17.50 -1.18
CA LEU A 213 -6.02 -18.76 -1.42
C LEU A 213 -6.00 -19.03 -2.92
N ASP A 214 -5.51 -20.20 -3.30
CA ASP A 214 -5.63 -20.70 -4.66
C ASP A 214 -7.03 -21.30 -4.87
N MET A 215 -7.95 -20.45 -5.31
CA MET A 215 -9.34 -20.85 -5.55
C MET A 215 -9.48 -21.89 -6.67
N HIS A 216 -8.54 -21.93 -7.62
CA HIS A 216 -8.60 -22.88 -8.71
C HIS A 216 -8.20 -24.28 -8.21
N GLU A 217 -7.10 -24.38 -7.48
CA GLU A 217 -6.66 -25.64 -6.85
C GLU A 217 -7.74 -26.19 -5.90
N LEU A 218 -8.35 -25.35 -5.06
CA LEU A 218 -9.45 -25.76 -4.19
C LEU A 218 -10.64 -26.31 -4.97
N HIS A 219 -10.94 -25.74 -6.14
CA HIS A 219 -12.02 -26.22 -6.99
C HIS A 219 -11.68 -27.55 -7.68
N GLU A 220 -10.44 -27.73 -8.15
CA GLU A 220 -10.02 -29.00 -8.74
C GLU A 220 -10.09 -30.13 -7.72
N ILE A 221 -9.63 -29.89 -6.48
CA ILE A 221 -9.74 -30.87 -5.39
C ILE A 221 -11.21 -31.22 -5.09
N SER A 222 -12.09 -30.21 -5.06
CA SER A 222 -13.51 -30.42 -4.75
C SER A 222 -14.23 -31.24 -5.83
N GLU A 223 -13.89 -31.04 -7.11
CA GLU A 223 -14.39 -31.86 -8.22
C GLU A 223 -13.84 -33.28 -8.21
N GLU A 224 -12.52 -33.45 -7.99
CA GLU A 224 -11.87 -34.77 -8.01
C GLU A 224 -12.35 -35.68 -6.88
N ALA A 225 -12.51 -35.13 -5.68
CA ALA A 225 -12.92 -35.88 -4.49
C ALA A 225 -14.45 -35.94 -4.30
N ASP A 226 -15.21 -35.27 -5.17
CA ASP A 226 -16.66 -35.10 -5.08
C ASP A 226 -17.12 -34.59 -3.69
N VAL A 227 -16.47 -33.54 -3.19
CA VAL A 227 -16.83 -32.89 -1.91
C VAL A 227 -17.06 -31.39 -2.09
N ASP A 228 -17.77 -30.78 -1.15
CA ASP A 228 -17.88 -29.32 -1.05
C ASP A 228 -16.90 -28.80 0.00
N LEU A 229 -16.19 -27.72 -0.33
CA LEU A 229 -15.19 -27.11 0.54
C LEU A 229 -15.73 -25.80 1.11
N HIS A 230 -15.90 -25.76 2.43
CA HIS A 230 -16.34 -24.56 3.17
C HIS A 230 -15.13 -23.87 3.78
N VAL A 231 -14.66 -22.80 3.14
CA VAL A 231 -13.50 -22.05 3.63
C VAL A 231 -13.88 -21.30 4.90
N VAL A 232 -13.10 -21.50 5.95
CA VAL A 232 -13.24 -20.80 7.23
C VAL A 232 -12.21 -19.68 7.33
N ALA A 233 -10.99 -19.93 6.86
CA ALA A 233 -9.88 -19.00 6.97
C ALA A 233 -9.66 -18.19 5.69
N VAL A 234 -10.30 -17.02 5.58
CA VAL A 234 -10.08 -16.07 4.47
C VAL A 234 -8.78 -15.26 4.65
N PRO A 235 -8.29 -14.55 3.61
CA PRO A 235 -7.10 -13.71 3.75
C PRO A 235 -7.23 -12.72 4.91
N GLY A 236 -6.20 -12.65 5.74
CA GLY A 236 -6.17 -11.88 6.99
C GLY A 236 -6.44 -12.71 8.25
N THR A 237 -7.00 -13.90 8.13
CA THR A 237 -7.22 -14.81 9.26
C THR A 237 -5.87 -15.27 9.82
N PHE A 238 -5.73 -15.21 11.14
CA PHE A 238 -4.61 -15.84 11.85
C PHE A 238 -4.93 -17.32 12.00
N ALA A 239 -4.16 -18.17 11.35
CA ALA A 239 -4.29 -19.61 11.37
C ALA A 239 -3.20 -20.22 12.27
N SER A 240 -3.55 -21.27 12.99
CA SER A 240 -2.66 -22.10 13.78
C SER A 240 -2.95 -23.58 13.53
N PRO A 241 -2.04 -24.49 13.92
CA PRO A 241 -2.43 -25.89 14.13
C PRO A 241 -3.73 -25.95 14.95
N ASP A 242 -4.57 -26.94 14.68
CA ASP A 242 -5.89 -27.14 15.31
C ASP A 242 -6.98 -26.12 14.89
N GLN A 243 -6.67 -25.16 14.01
CA GLN A 243 -7.68 -24.27 13.42
C GLN A 243 -8.00 -24.67 11.98
N PRO A 244 -9.29 -24.86 11.64
CA PRO A 244 -9.69 -25.24 10.30
C PRO A 244 -9.41 -24.10 9.31
N LEU A 245 -8.68 -24.43 8.24
CA LEU A 245 -8.62 -23.61 7.02
C LEU A 245 -9.91 -23.78 6.23
N VAL A 246 -10.36 -25.03 6.12
CA VAL A 246 -11.54 -25.49 5.38
C VAL A 246 -12.24 -26.57 6.18
N VAL A 247 -13.57 -26.67 6.02
CA VAL A 247 -14.37 -27.83 6.40
C VAL A 247 -14.91 -28.46 5.13
N ALA A 248 -14.55 -29.71 4.85
CA ALA A 248 -15.05 -30.47 3.71
C ALA A 248 -16.35 -31.19 4.08
N SER A 249 -17.32 -31.26 3.16
CA SER A 249 -18.58 -31.99 3.38
C SER A 249 -18.43 -33.52 3.36
N GLY A 250 -17.25 -34.01 2.96
CA GLY A 250 -16.90 -35.43 2.96
C GLY A 250 -15.46 -35.66 3.41
N THR A 251 -15.08 -36.93 3.49
CA THR A 251 -13.71 -37.34 3.85
C THR A 251 -12.76 -37.14 2.68
N LEU A 252 -11.68 -36.40 2.93
CA LEU A 252 -10.53 -36.35 2.02
C LEU A 252 -9.47 -37.33 2.48
N ASP A 253 -8.76 -37.94 1.52
CA ASP A 253 -7.52 -38.65 1.86
C ASP A 253 -6.40 -37.66 2.25
N GLU A 254 -5.28 -38.18 2.75
CA GLU A 254 -4.18 -37.32 3.21
C GLU A 254 -3.55 -36.54 2.04
N HIS A 255 -3.58 -37.09 0.83
CA HIS A 255 -3.02 -36.43 -0.34
C HIS A 255 -3.84 -35.20 -0.75
N ALA A 256 -5.16 -35.33 -0.84
CA ALA A 256 -6.07 -34.23 -1.08
C ALA A 256 -6.04 -33.22 0.06
N SER A 257 -5.97 -33.68 1.32
CA SER A 257 -5.82 -32.79 2.49
C SER A 257 -4.56 -31.93 2.42
N GLU A 258 -3.42 -32.50 1.99
CA GLU A 258 -2.17 -31.75 1.85
C GLU A 258 -2.20 -30.78 0.66
N ARG A 259 -2.88 -31.14 -0.43
CA ARG A 259 -3.15 -30.21 -1.53
C ARG A 259 -4.02 -29.04 -1.07
N VAL A 260 -5.06 -29.29 -0.28
CA VAL A 260 -5.88 -28.22 0.32
C VAL A 260 -4.98 -27.32 1.17
N ARG A 261 -4.13 -27.86 2.07
CA ARG A 261 -3.22 -27.03 2.87
C ARG A 261 -2.26 -26.20 2.00
N SER A 262 -1.76 -26.77 0.92
CA SER A 262 -0.86 -26.10 -0.04
C SER A 262 -1.54 -24.99 -0.84
N ALA A 263 -2.87 -25.07 -1.02
CA ALA A 263 -3.66 -24.00 -1.63
C ALA A 263 -3.76 -22.75 -0.73
N PHE A 264 -3.42 -22.85 0.56
CA PHE A 264 -3.34 -21.72 1.49
C PHE A 264 -1.90 -21.26 1.64
N LYS A 265 -1.61 -20.07 1.14
CA LYS A 265 -0.33 -19.41 1.41
C LYS A 265 -0.39 -18.69 2.74
N LEU A 266 0.33 -19.20 3.72
CA LEU A 266 0.52 -18.54 5.02
C LEU A 266 1.73 -17.59 5.02
N ALA A 267 1.62 -16.47 5.71
CA ALA A 267 2.69 -15.48 5.85
C ALA A 267 2.84 -15.04 7.32
N ASP A 268 4.02 -14.53 7.69
CA ASP A 268 4.30 -14.10 9.07
C ASP A 268 3.58 -12.79 9.45
N SER A 269 3.07 -12.06 8.46
CA SER A 269 2.35 -10.80 8.66
C SER A 269 1.24 -10.61 7.63
N ARG A 270 0.21 -9.85 8.00
CA ARG A 270 -0.89 -9.45 7.11
C ARG A 270 -0.41 -8.57 5.96
N SER A 271 -1.08 -8.67 4.82
CA SER A 271 -0.81 -7.94 3.59
C SER A 271 -1.89 -6.90 3.30
N PHE A 272 -1.52 -5.71 2.81
CA PHE A 272 -2.50 -4.71 2.38
C PHE A 272 -3.28 -5.15 1.14
N GLU A 273 -2.65 -5.89 0.22
CA GLU A 273 -3.25 -6.25 -1.06
C GLU A 273 -4.38 -7.28 -0.90
N SER A 274 -4.14 -8.28 -0.03
CA SER A 274 -5.01 -9.44 0.12
C SER A 274 -6.11 -9.24 1.18
N ASP A 275 -5.86 -8.36 2.16
CA ASP A 275 -6.69 -8.20 3.35
C ASP A 275 -7.18 -6.75 3.50
N PRO A 276 -8.43 -6.47 3.09
CA PRO A 276 -9.02 -5.14 3.19
C PRO A 276 -9.12 -4.60 4.62
N ARG A 277 -9.25 -5.48 5.62
CA ARG A 277 -9.39 -5.08 7.03
C ARG A 277 -8.06 -4.61 7.61
N TYR A 278 -6.94 -5.15 7.13
CA TYR A 278 -5.62 -4.76 7.62
C TYR A 278 -5.34 -3.28 7.39
N GLY A 279 -5.76 -2.75 6.24
CA GLY A 279 -5.63 -1.33 5.94
C GLY A 279 -6.42 -0.41 6.89
N LEU A 280 -7.65 -0.82 7.24
CA LEU A 280 -8.47 -0.14 8.26
C LEU A 280 -7.81 -0.17 9.64
N ILE A 281 -7.21 -1.30 10.01
CA ILE A 281 -6.47 -1.44 11.27
C ILE A 281 -5.25 -0.51 11.29
N VAL A 282 -4.45 -0.46 10.22
CA VAL A 282 -3.28 0.42 10.17
C VAL A 282 -3.69 1.89 10.26
N LEU A 283 -4.75 2.31 9.55
CA LEU A 283 -5.29 3.66 9.70
C LEU A 283 -5.69 3.95 11.15
N THR A 284 -6.35 2.99 11.79
CA THR A 284 -6.79 3.11 13.18
C THR A 284 -5.62 3.20 14.15
N GLU A 285 -4.55 2.42 13.95
CA GLU A 285 -3.34 2.52 14.76
C GLU A 285 -2.68 3.91 14.66
N ILE A 286 -2.69 4.55 13.48
CA ILE A 286 -2.20 5.92 13.32
C ILE A 286 -3.09 6.88 14.14
N ALA A 287 -4.42 6.68 14.16
CA ALA A 287 -5.32 7.50 14.96
C ALA A 287 -5.08 7.30 16.47
N GLN A 288 -4.91 6.06 16.93
CA GLN A 288 -4.58 5.77 18.32
C GLN A 288 -3.23 6.40 18.73
N ARG A 289 -2.23 6.38 17.84
CA ARG A 289 -0.95 7.03 18.08
C ARG A 289 -1.11 8.55 18.20
N ALA A 290 -1.89 9.16 17.33
CA ALA A 290 -2.18 10.59 17.37
C ALA A 290 -2.92 11.00 18.66
N LEU A 291 -3.86 10.17 19.13
CA LEU A 291 -4.60 10.38 20.38
C LEU A 291 -3.79 10.05 21.66
N SER A 292 -2.62 9.44 21.53
CA SER A 292 -1.83 9.05 22.70
C SER A 292 -1.38 10.29 23.51
N PRO A 293 -1.23 10.18 24.85
CA PRO A 293 -0.82 11.31 25.69
C PRO A 293 0.51 11.97 25.28
N ALA A 294 1.37 11.22 24.59
CA ALA A 294 2.67 11.73 24.12
C ALA A 294 2.58 12.61 22.86
N ILE A 295 1.53 12.44 22.04
CA ILE A 295 1.36 13.18 20.79
C ILE A 295 0.23 14.20 20.92
N ASN A 296 -0.93 13.78 21.45
CA ASN A 296 -2.10 14.62 21.70
C ASN A 296 -2.53 15.47 20.48
N ASP A 297 -2.66 14.84 19.31
CA ASP A 297 -3.07 15.46 18.05
C ASP A 297 -4.46 14.94 17.59
N PRO A 298 -5.55 15.51 18.12
CA PRO A 298 -6.91 15.14 17.70
C PRO A 298 -7.19 15.50 16.23
N GLY A 299 -6.48 16.48 15.65
CA GLY A 299 -6.65 16.89 14.25
C GLY A 299 -6.28 15.77 13.26
N THR A 300 -5.16 15.09 13.51
CA THR A 300 -4.76 13.91 12.73
C THR A 300 -5.79 12.77 12.86
N CYS A 301 -6.28 12.50 14.06
CA CYS A 301 -7.33 11.51 14.29
C CYS A 301 -8.62 11.83 13.49
N ILE A 302 -9.07 13.09 13.52
CA ILE A 302 -10.23 13.57 12.75
C ILE A 302 -10.03 13.36 11.24
N GLY A 303 -8.82 13.58 10.74
CA GLY A 303 -8.44 13.29 9.35
C GLY A 303 -8.55 11.81 8.99
N ILE A 304 -8.12 10.93 9.89
CA ILE A 304 -8.21 9.47 9.74
C ILE A 304 -9.66 9.00 9.76
N ILE A 305 -10.49 9.52 10.68
CA ILE A 305 -11.94 9.26 10.69
C ILE A 305 -12.54 9.62 9.32
N GLY A 306 -12.17 10.77 8.75
CA GLY A 306 -12.60 11.15 7.40
C GLY A 306 -12.16 10.17 6.31
N SER A 307 -10.95 9.63 6.41
CA SER A 307 -10.40 8.64 5.47
C SER A 307 -11.14 7.31 5.56
N VAL A 308 -11.41 6.83 6.77
CA VAL A 308 -12.19 5.60 7.00
C VAL A 308 -13.63 5.77 6.53
N VAL A 309 -14.27 6.91 6.78
CA VAL A 309 -15.63 7.18 6.26
C VAL A 309 -15.65 7.11 4.74
N ARG A 310 -14.70 7.73 4.04
CA ARG A 310 -14.63 7.63 2.57
C ARG A 310 -14.51 6.18 2.08
N LEU A 311 -13.70 5.36 2.76
CA LEU A 311 -13.53 3.94 2.43
C LEU A 311 -14.82 3.14 2.65
N LEU A 312 -15.45 3.28 3.82
CA LEU A 312 -16.65 2.54 4.18
C LEU A 312 -17.90 2.98 3.42
N VAL A 313 -18.05 4.27 3.08
CA VAL A 313 -19.11 4.76 2.19
C VAL A 313 -18.97 4.13 0.81
N GLN A 314 -17.76 4.18 0.23
CA GLN A 314 -17.50 3.58 -1.08
C GLN A 314 -17.64 2.06 -1.11
N TRP A 315 -17.37 1.38 0.02
CA TRP A 315 -17.69 -0.04 0.19
C TRP A 315 -19.19 -0.27 0.17
N SER A 316 -19.92 0.45 1.02
CA SER A 316 -21.37 0.30 1.20
C SER A 316 -22.14 0.56 -0.09
N GLN A 317 -21.78 1.61 -0.84
CA GLN A 317 -22.36 1.90 -2.15
C GLN A 317 -22.16 0.74 -3.13
N ARG A 318 -20.94 0.20 -3.21
CA ARG A 318 -20.66 -0.94 -4.09
C ARG A 318 -21.40 -2.20 -3.69
N MET A 319 -21.57 -2.44 -2.39
CA MET A 319 -22.35 -3.58 -1.89
C MET A 319 -23.85 -3.42 -2.13
N ALA A 320 -24.37 -2.20 -2.05
CA ALA A 320 -25.78 -1.92 -2.34
C ALA A 320 -26.11 -2.05 -3.84
N GLU A 321 -25.18 -1.67 -4.72
CA GLU A 321 -25.34 -1.70 -6.18
C GLU A 321 -24.95 -3.05 -6.81
N GLN A 322 -24.51 -4.02 -6.01
CA GLN A 322 -23.91 -5.24 -6.55
C GLN A 322 -24.95 -6.16 -7.18
N GLU A 323 -24.79 -6.46 -8.46
CA GLU A 323 -25.44 -7.61 -9.09
C GLU A 323 -24.88 -8.92 -8.50
N PRO A 324 -25.65 -10.02 -8.51
CA PRO A 324 -25.16 -11.32 -8.06
C PRO A 324 -23.84 -11.65 -8.77
N PRO A 325 -22.72 -11.83 -8.03
CA PRO A 325 -21.43 -12.05 -8.67
C PRO A 325 -21.43 -13.41 -9.36
N GLU A 326 -20.73 -13.49 -10.49
CA GLU A 326 -20.50 -14.74 -11.20
C GLU A 326 -19.78 -15.75 -10.29
N VAL A 327 -20.39 -16.91 -10.09
CA VAL A 327 -19.80 -18.03 -9.35
C VAL A 327 -18.99 -18.87 -10.30
N ARG A 328 -17.66 -18.81 -10.19
CA ARG A 328 -16.71 -19.58 -11.00
C ARG A 328 -16.33 -20.91 -10.38
N TYR A 329 -16.42 -21.00 -9.05
CA TYR A 329 -16.04 -22.18 -8.26
C TYR A 329 -17.23 -22.62 -7.39
N PRO A 330 -18.22 -23.32 -7.96
CA PRO A 330 -19.52 -23.55 -7.31
C PRO A 330 -19.46 -24.44 -6.05
N ARG A 331 -18.45 -25.30 -5.94
CA ARG A 331 -18.23 -26.22 -4.80
C ARG A 331 -17.31 -25.67 -3.72
N VAL A 332 -16.88 -24.41 -3.84
CA VAL A 332 -16.02 -23.74 -2.86
C VAL A 332 -16.78 -22.58 -2.25
N TYR A 333 -17.20 -22.75 -1.00
CA TYR A 333 -18.02 -21.82 -0.24
C TYR A 333 -17.15 -20.85 0.56
N ILE A 334 -17.26 -19.55 0.30
CA ILE A 334 -16.43 -18.51 0.93
C ILE A 334 -17.29 -17.52 1.73
N PRO A 335 -16.92 -17.20 2.99
CA PRO A 335 -17.62 -16.18 3.76
C PRO A 335 -17.27 -14.79 3.23
N ALA A 336 -18.29 -13.93 3.15
CA ALA A 336 -18.08 -12.51 2.91
C ALA A 336 -17.45 -11.83 4.12
N LEU A 337 -16.80 -10.67 3.91
CA LEU A 337 -16.39 -9.81 5.01
C LEU A 337 -17.63 -9.25 5.71
N ARG A 338 -17.61 -9.25 7.04
CA ARG A 338 -18.70 -8.72 7.86
C ARG A 338 -18.48 -7.23 8.15
N GLU A 339 -19.52 -6.43 8.00
CA GLU A 339 -19.47 -5.00 8.32
C GLU A 339 -19.19 -4.77 9.80
N ASP A 340 -19.80 -5.57 10.68
CA ASP A 340 -19.58 -5.49 12.12
C ASP A 340 -18.09 -5.61 12.47
N ASP A 341 -17.37 -6.50 11.79
CA ASP A 341 -15.93 -6.72 11.99
C ASP A 341 -15.10 -5.53 11.50
N MET A 342 -15.41 -5.00 10.31
CA MET A 342 -14.72 -3.82 9.77
C MET A 342 -14.93 -2.58 10.64
N PHE A 343 -16.13 -2.40 11.18
CA PHE A 343 -16.43 -1.30 12.10
C PHE A 343 -15.75 -1.51 13.45
N ALA A 344 -15.73 -2.75 13.96
CA ALA A 344 -15.07 -3.10 15.22
C ALA A 344 -13.55 -2.94 15.19
N ASP A 345 -12.94 -3.16 14.01
CA ASP A 345 -11.50 -2.93 13.80
C ASP A 345 -11.11 -1.45 13.95
N VAL A 346 -12.06 -0.53 13.68
CA VAL A 346 -11.81 0.91 13.66
C VAL A 346 -12.38 1.62 14.90
N PHE A 347 -13.70 1.70 15.00
CA PHE A 347 -14.37 2.70 15.80
C PHE A 347 -14.26 2.50 17.30
N PRO A 348 -14.34 1.27 17.85
CA PRO A 348 -14.19 1.07 19.29
C PRO A 348 -12.85 1.58 19.83
N LYS A 349 -11.78 1.47 19.06
CA LYS A 349 -10.43 1.90 19.48
C LYS A 349 -10.33 3.42 19.54
N ILE A 350 -10.77 4.10 18.47
CA ILE A 350 -10.80 5.56 18.39
C ILE A 350 -11.75 6.15 19.43
N ALA A 351 -12.95 5.58 19.58
CA ALA A 351 -13.95 6.03 20.54
C ALA A 351 -13.47 5.85 21.99
N ARG A 352 -12.67 4.82 22.29
CA ARG A 352 -12.07 4.63 23.61
C ARG A 352 -10.96 5.66 23.86
N ASP A 353 -10.02 5.80 22.93
CA ASP A 353 -8.81 6.61 23.14
C ASP A 353 -9.11 8.11 23.04
N GLY A 354 -10.12 8.52 22.27
CA GLY A 354 -10.57 9.90 22.12
C GLY A 354 -11.78 10.27 22.98
N ALA A 355 -12.18 9.43 23.94
CA ALA A 355 -13.45 9.58 24.64
C ALA A 355 -13.59 10.93 25.36
N GLY A 356 -12.50 11.41 25.98
CA GLY A 356 -12.43 12.69 26.68
C GLY A 356 -12.14 13.91 25.79
N MET A 357 -12.10 13.76 24.46
CA MET A 357 -11.85 14.85 23.52
C MET A 357 -13.15 15.17 22.76
N LEU A 358 -13.79 16.29 23.09
CA LEU A 358 -15.11 16.66 22.55
C LEU A 358 -15.12 16.71 21.01
N GLU A 359 -14.09 17.29 20.40
CA GLU A 359 -13.95 17.42 18.95
C GLU A 359 -13.89 16.08 18.22
N VAL A 360 -13.26 15.06 18.84
CA VAL A 360 -13.19 13.69 18.31
C VAL A 360 -14.55 13.01 18.47
N ALA A 361 -15.19 13.15 19.63
CA ALA A 361 -16.51 12.59 19.90
C ALA A 361 -17.58 13.14 18.94
N ILE A 362 -17.60 14.46 18.71
CA ILE A 362 -18.48 15.12 17.74
C ILE A 362 -18.18 14.60 16.33
N ARG A 363 -16.89 14.45 15.97
CA ARG A 363 -16.52 13.94 14.66
C ARG A 363 -17.00 12.51 14.43
N LEU A 364 -16.90 11.65 15.44
CA LEU A 364 -17.42 10.28 15.40
C LEU A 364 -18.93 10.26 15.17
N GLN A 365 -19.71 11.08 15.90
CA GLN A 365 -21.17 11.15 15.70
C GLN A 365 -21.54 11.53 14.26
N LYS A 366 -20.87 12.55 13.69
CA LYS A 366 -21.06 12.95 12.29
C LYS A 366 -20.63 11.86 11.30
N ALA A 367 -19.56 11.12 11.61
CA ALA A 367 -19.08 10.01 10.78
C ALA A 367 -20.10 8.87 10.74
N PHE A 368 -20.68 8.50 11.88
CA PHE A 368 -21.71 7.46 11.94
C PHE A 368 -22.99 7.86 11.22
N ALA A 369 -23.40 9.13 11.31
CA ALA A 369 -24.55 9.64 10.56
C ALA A 369 -24.34 9.46 9.05
N ALA A 370 -23.19 9.87 8.52
CA ALA A 370 -22.85 9.70 7.11
C ALA A 370 -22.83 8.21 6.69
N LEU A 371 -22.36 7.31 7.55
CA LEU A 371 -22.36 5.87 7.27
C LEU A 371 -23.76 5.26 7.35
N ALA A 372 -24.63 5.79 8.21
CA ALA A 372 -26.03 5.38 8.33
C ALA A 372 -26.90 5.86 7.15
N GLU A 373 -26.43 6.82 6.35
CA GLU A 373 -27.09 7.32 5.14
C GLU A 373 -26.72 6.53 3.86
N THR A 374 -25.82 5.55 3.95
CA THR A 374 -25.34 4.79 2.77
C THR A 374 -26.39 3.88 2.13
N GLY A 375 -27.52 3.62 2.80
CA GLY A 375 -28.59 2.74 2.30
C GLY A 375 -28.29 1.23 2.39
N TYR A 376 -27.05 0.83 2.70
CA TYR A 376 -26.67 -0.58 2.84
C TYR A 376 -26.92 -1.08 4.27
N ALA A 377 -27.95 -1.92 4.44
CA ALA A 377 -28.47 -2.29 5.77
C ALA A 377 -27.41 -2.79 6.78
N PRO A 378 -26.43 -3.64 6.41
CA PRO A 378 -25.36 -4.05 7.32
C PRO A 378 -24.51 -2.88 7.85
N SER A 379 -24.07 -1.97 6.97
CA SER A 379 -23.35 -0.77 7.35
C SER A 379 -24.19 0.18 8.21
N VAL A 380 -25.46 0.36 7.87
CA VAL A 380 -26.39 1.21 8.65
C VAL A 380 -26.56 0.67 10.07
N LYS A 381 -26.72 -0.66 10.22
CA LYS A 381 -26.81 -1.32 11.52
C LYS A 381 -25.53 -1.11 12.33
N ALA A 382 -24.37 -1.39 11.75
CA ALA A 382 -23.08 -1.25 12.42
C ALA A 382 -22.80 0.21 12.83
N ALA A 383 -23.11 1.17 11.96
CA ALA A 383 -22.93 2.60 12.24
C ALA A 383 -23.78 3.07 13.41
N ARG A 384 -25.07 2.70 13.45
CA ARG A 384 -25.99 3.08 14.54
C ARG A 384 -25.57 2.49 15.88
N GLU A 385 -25.09 1.24 15.87
CA GLU A 385 -24.60 0.61 17.09
C GLU A 385 -23.34 1.30 17.62
N GLN A 386 -22.36 1.54 16.75
CA GLN A 386 -21.13 2.24 17.13
C GLN A 386 -21.40 3.70 17.56
N ALA A 387 -22.40 4.38 16.99
CA ALA A 387 -22.80 5.72 17.41
C ALA A 387 -23.25 5.76 18.88
N ARG A 388 -24.07 4.78 19.31
CA ARG A 388 -24.53 4.67 20.70
C ARG A 388 -23.38 4.35 21.65
N LEU A 389 -22.55 3.37 21.29
CA LEU A 389 -21.41 2.96 22.12
C LEU A 389 -20.37 4.08 22.27
N ALA A 390 -20.07 4.81 21.19
CA ALA A 390 -19.15 5.94 21.22
C ALA A 390 -19.70 7.11 22.05
N LEU A 391 -20.98 7.44 21.90
CA LEU A 391 -21.63 8.47 22.73
C LEU A 391 -21.54 8.10 24.22
N ALA A 392 -21.91 6.88 24.58
CA ALA A 392 -21.87 6.41 25.96
C ALA A 392 -20.46 6.50 26.56
N ARG A 393 -19.43 6.09 25.81
CA ARG A 393 -18.02 6.19 26.25
C ARG A 393 -17.59 7.64 26.46
N SER A 394 -17.91 8.54 25.54
CA SER A 394 -17.54 9.95 25.67
C SER A 394 -18.26 10.65 26.82
N LEU A 395 -19.55 10.35 27.05
CA LEU A 395 -20.28 10.92 28.19
C LEU A 395 -19.73 10.44 29.55
N GLN A 396 -19.15 9.23 29.60
CA GLN A 396 -18.46 8.73 30.80
C GLN A 396 -17.10 9.42 31.03
N ALA A 397 -16.43 9.87 29.97
CA ALA A 397 -15.06 10.39 30.05
C ALA A 397 -14.96 11.93 30.07
N LEU A 398 -15.93 12.64 29.49
CA LEU A 398 -15.99 14.10 29.56
C LEU A 398 -16.44 14.51 30.96
N ASP A 399 -15.73 15.40 31.64
CA ASP A 399 -16.10 15.86 32.99
C ASP A 399 -16.88 17.18 32.99
N PHE A 400 -16.75 17.98 31.92
CA PHE A 400 -17.39 19.28 31.82
C PHE A 400 -18.81 19.16 31.24
N GLU A 401 -19.83 19.52 32.03
CA GLU A 401 -21.23 19.31 31.64
C GLU A 401 -21.65 20.05 30.35
N PRO A 402 -21.21 21.29 30.06
CA PRO A 402 -21.49 21.92 28.77
C PRO A 402 -20.98 21.12 27.56
N ASP A 403 -19.84 20.44 27.67
CA ASP A 403 -19.31 19.59 26.61
C ASP A 403 -20.18 18.34 26.41
N ARG A 404 -20.63 17.74 27.52
CA ARG A 404 -21.60 16.62 27.47
C ARG A 404 -22.91 17.04 26.80
N GLN A 405 -23.44 18.21 27.14
CA GLN A 405 -24.65 18.76 26.52
C GLN A 405 -24.45 19.01 25.03
N ALA A 406 -23.33 19.61 24.62
CA ALA A 406 -23.00 19.83 23.22
C ALA A 406 -22.92 18.51 22.45
N LEU A 407 -22.30 17.48 23.03
CA LEU A 407 -22.22 16.16 22.41
C LEU A 407 -23.58 15.48 22.28
N ARG A 408 -24.44 15.54 23.31
CA ARG A 408 -25.82 15.02 23.27
C ARG A 408 -26.62 15.69 22.16
N ALA A 409 -26.57 17.02 22.08
CA ALA A 409 -27.28 17.78 21.04
C ALA A 409 -26.85 17.37 19.63
N VAL A 410 -25.55 17.17 19.39
CA VAL A 410 -25.05 16.67 18.10
C VAL A 410 -25.55 15.25 17.83
N ALA A 411 -25.47 14.34 18.80
CA ALA A 411 -25.89 12.95 18.62
C ALA A 411 -27.40 12.81 18.35
N GLU A 412 -28.22 13.63 19.02
CA GLU A 412 -29.65 13.74 18.75
C GLU A 412 -29.90 14.29 17.34
N GLN A 413 -29.23 15.39 16.97
CA GLN A 413 -29.42 16.02 15.67
C GLN A 413 -29.05 15.11 14.49
N VAL A 414 -27.90 14.42 14.56
CA VAL A 414 -27.34 13.70 13.40
C VAL A 414 -27.64 12.21 13.41
N ASN A 415 -27.88 11.60 14.57
CA ASN A 415 -28.15 10.16 14.69
C ASN A 415 -29.51 9.84 15.34
N GLY A 416 -30.27 10.84 15.80
CA GLY A 416 -31.55 10.63 16.49
C GLY A 416 -31.41 9.91 17.83
N ILE A 417 -30.23 9.97 18.47
CA ILE A 417 -29.98 9.29 19.74
C ILE A 417 -30.36 10.22 20.88
N THR A 418 -31.47 9.93 21.57
CA THR A 418 -31.86 10.63 22.79
C THR A 418 -31.31 9.89 24.02
N THR A 419 -30.50 10.58 24.82
CA THR A 419 -30.09 10.11 26.14
C THR A 419 -30.73 11.01 27.20
N PRO A 420 -31.37 10.45 28.24
CA PRO A 420 -31.94 11.26 29.32
C PRO A 420 -30.82 12.07 29.99
N ALA A 421 -31.11 13.32 30.36
CA ALA A 421 -30.26 14.09 31.24
C ALA A 421 -30.25 13.40 32.60
N SER A 422 -29.05 12.99 33.05
CA SER A 422 -28.81 12.38 34.36
C SER A 422 -28.90 13.40 35.47
#